data_AF-D1JCC2-F1
#
_entry.id   AF-D1JCC2-F1
#
_cell.length_a   1.000
_cell.length_b   1.000
_cell.length_c   1.000
_cell.angle_alpha   90.00
_cell.angle_beta   90.00
_cell.angle_gamma   90.00
#
_symmetry.space_group_name_H-M   'P 1'
#
loop_
_entity.id
_entity.type
_entity.pdbx_description
1 polymer ?
#
loop_
_entity_poly.entity_id
_entity_poly.type
_entity_poly.pdbx_seq_one_letter_code
_entity_poly.pdbx_strand_id
1 'polypeptide(L)'
;MWKITIGYATPFGNIAPPSGVTYFVDMPGLFGTCKDEELVSLVENIIHSKDIEEMESWVSEVQKYVAEEQPAIALIWGDAIYPYRSDKWGGWIPQEGYGPVNYWTWFSLKPIS
;
A
#
# COMPACT_ATOMS: atom_id res chain seq x y z
N MET A 1 -4.12 23.08 16.08
CA MET A 1 -3.37 21.98 16.71
C MET A 1 -2.99 21.02 15.60
N TRP A 2 -1.69 20.86 15.33
CA TRP A 2 -1.20 19.92 14.32
C TRP A 2 -1.31 18.50 14.88
N LYS A 3 -1.87 17.57 14.09
CA LYS A 3 -1.96 16.16 14.44
C LYS A 3 -1.01 15.40 13.53
N ILE A 4 -0.07 14.67 14.13
CA ILE A 4 0.82 13.76 13.42
C ILE A 4 0.24 12.35 13.60
N THR A 5 0.01 11.67 12.49
CA THR A 5 -0.44 10.27 12.46
C THR A 5 0.72 9.41 11.98
N ILE A 6 1.01 8.33 12.71
CA ILE A 6 1.94 7.29 12.28
C ILE A 6 1.09 6.10 11.87
N GLY A 7 1.23 5.65 10.63
CA GLY A 7 0.46 4.54 10.06
C GLY A 7 1.27 3.77 9.03
N TYR A 8 0.87 2.53 8.78
CA TYR A 8 1.45 1.70 7.74
C TYR A 8 0.73 1.95 6.42
N ALA A 9 1.47 2.29 5.37
CA ALA A 9 1.00 2.12 4.00
C ALA A 9 1.08 0.63 3.67
N THR A 10 -0.06 -0.07 3.59
CA THR A 10 -0.05 -1.50 3.28
C THR A 10 0.25 -1.70 1.79
N PRO A 11 0.68 -2.91 1.38
CA PRO A 11 0.89 -3.23 -0.02
C PRO A 11 -0.31 -2.88 -0.90
N PHE A 12 -1.54 -2.94 -0.39
CA PHE A 12 -2.73 -2.56 -1.15
C PHE A 12 -2.67 -1.11 -1.66
N GLY A 13 -2.34 -0.14 -0.81
CA GLY A 13 -2.21 1.25 -1.25
C GLY A 13 -0.91 1.56 -2.00
N ASN A 14 0.03 0.61 -2.07
CA ASN A 14 1.18 0.64 -2.97
C ASN A 14 0.94 -0.14 -4.28
N ILE A 15 -0.16 -0.88 -4.40
CA ILE A 15 -0.50 -1.69 -5.57
C ILE A 15 -1.62 -1.05 -6.38
N ALA A 16 -2.66 -0.50 -5.73
CA ALA A 16 -3.82 0.06 -6.43
C ALA A 16 -3.50 1.40 -7.11
N PRO A 17 -2.88 2.35 -6.41
CA PRO A 17 -2.02 3.37 -7.00
C PRO A 17 -0.59 3.13 -6.51
N PRO A 18 0.42 2.96 -7.37
CA PRO A 18 1.79 2.66 -6.94
C PRO A 18 2.52 3.87 -6.33
N SER A 19 1.93 4.45 -5.28
CA SER A 19 2.35 5.71 -4.66
C SER A 19 2.11 5.78 -3.15
N GLY A 20 1.26 4.93 -2.57
CA GLY A 20 0.97 4.93 -1.12
C GLY A 20 0.19 6.16 -0.62
N VAL A 21 0.02 7.19 -1.45
CA VAL A 21 -0.54 8.49 -1.03
C VAL A 21 -2.03 8.44 -0.74
N THR A 22 -2.72 7.39 -1.18
CA THR A 22 -4.14 7.18 -0.86
C THR A 22 -4.39 6.99 0.64
N TYR A 23 -3.37 6.69 1.44
CA TYR A 23 -3.48 6.66 2.89
C TYR A 23 -3.48 8.04 3.55
N PHE A 24 -3.11 9.09 2.81
CA PHE A 24 -2.92 10.42 3.37
C PHE A 24 -4.01 11.41 2.95
N VAL A 25 -4.62 11.21 1.77
CA VAL A 25 -5.62 12.12 1.20
C VAL A 25 -7.01 11.96 1.82
N ASP A 26 -7.64 13.08 2.16
CA ASP A 26 -9.04 13.17 2.62
C ASP A 26 -9.98 13.23 1.41
N MET A 27 -10.41 12.06 0.94
CA MET A 27 -11.41 11.93 -0.13
C MET A 27 -12.33 10.73 0.10
N PRO A 28 -13.53 10.68 -0.52
CA PRO A 28 -14.46 9.58 -0.34
C PRO A 28 -13.84 8.21 -0.62
N GLY A 29 -13.93 7.30 0.35
CA GLY A 29 -13.38 5.94 0.25
C GLY A 29 -11.92 5.79 0.70
N LEU A 30 -11.24 6.90 1.04
CA LEU A 30 -9.89 6.88 1.60
C LEU A 30 -9.88 7.22 3.10
N PHE A 31 -8.79 6.86 3.78
CA PHE A 31 -8.64 6.99 5.24
C PHE A 31 -7.75 8.17 5.66
N GLY A 32 -7.34 9.00 4.70
CA GLY A 32 -6.45 10.12 4.93
C GLY A 32 -7.13 11.35 5.55
N THR A 33 -6.32 12.32 5.93
CA THR A 33 -6.78 13.60 6.53
C THR A 33 -6.17 14.84 5.85
N CYS A 34 -5.32 14.65 4.84
CA CYS A 34 -4.70 15.71 4.07
C CYS A 34 -5.72 16.28 3.08
N LYS A 35 -5.97 17.59 3.18
CA LYS A 35 -6.95 18.33 2.37
C LYS A 35 -6.28 19.21 1.31
N ASP A 36 -5.00 18.98 1.05
CA ASP A 36 -4.30 19.74 0.02
C ASP A 36 -4.93 19.44 -1.35
N GLU A 37 -5.46 20.49 -1.99
CA GLU A 37 -6.22 20.35 -3.24
C GLU A 37 -5.35 19.81 -4.39
N GLU A 38 -4.05 20.14 -4.40
CA GLU A 38 -3.12 19.65 -5.41
C GLU A 38 -2.89 18.15 -5.23
N LEU A 39 -2.59 17.70 -4.01
CA LEU A 39 -2.44 16.28 -3.72
C LEU A 39 -3.71 15.49 -4.00
N VAL A 40 -4.88 16.03 -3.64
CA VAL A 40 -6.19 15.41 -3.92
C VAL A 40 -6.37 15.23 -5.43
N SER A 41 -6.14 16.28 -6.22
CA SER A 41 -6.31 16.24 -7.69
C SER A 41 -5.36 15.24 -8.34
N LEU A 42 -4.10 15.19 -7.88
CA LEU A 42 -3.14 14.22 -8.39
C LEU A 42 -3.57 12.76 -8.11
N VAL A 43 -4.11 12.49 -6.92
CA VAL A 43 -4.63 11.16 -6.58
C VAL A 43 -5.88 10.81 -7.37
N GLU A 44 -6.79 11.77 -7.59
CA GLU A 44 -7.95 11.57 -8.45
C GLU A 44 -7.54 11.21 -9.88
N ASN A 45 -6.49 11.85 -10.44
CA ASN A 45 -5.99 11.53 -11.77
C ASN A 45 -5.43 10.10 -11.86
N ILE A 46 -4.73 9.62 -10.81
CA ILE A 46 -4.27 8.22 -10.75
C ILE A 46 -5.47 7.26 -10.75
N ILE A 47 -6.48 7.51 -9.91
CA ILE A 47 -7.66 6.64 -9.77
C ILE A 47 -8.46 6.57 -11.08
N HIS A 48 -8.54 7.67 -11.83
CA HIS A 48 -9.31 7.76 -13.07
C HIS A 48 -8.49 7.53 -14.34
N SER A 49 -7.22 7.13 -14.22
CA SER A 49 -6.36 6.82 -15.37
C SER A 49 -6.96 5.69 -16.22
N LYS A 50 -6.92 5.85 -17.55
CA LYS A 50 -7.54 4.89 -18.47
C LYS A 50 -6.63 3.72 -18.83
N ASP A 51 -5.33 3.90 -18.65
CA ASP A 51 -4.29 2.94 -18.99
C ASP A 51 -3.08 3.09 -18.04
N ILE A 52 -2.15 2.13 -18.12
CA ILE A 52 -0.97 2.07 -17.26
C ILE A 52 -0.04 3.25 -17.51
N GLU A 53 0.10 3.69 -18.76
CA GLU A 53 1.02 4.78 -19.14
C GLU A 53 0.57 6.12 -18.54
N GLU A 54 -0.74 6.41 -18.62
CA GLU A 54 -1.35 7.58 -17.99
C GLU A 54 -1.21 7.51 -16.47
N MET A 55 -1.48 6.35 -15.87
CA MET A 55 -1.33 6.14 -14.43
C MET A 55 0.11 6.38 -13.95
N GLU A 56 1.10 5.84 -14.65
CA GLU A 56 2.53 6.01 -14.32
C GLU A 56 2.97 7.47 -14.43
N SER A 57 2.41 8.22 -15.40
CA SER A 57 2.69 9.65 -15.53
C SER A 57 2.18 10.43 -14.31
N TRP A 58 0.96 10.15 -13.84
CA TRP A 58 0.39 10.82 -12.66
C TRP A 58 1.08 10.39 -11.37
N VAL A 59 1.48 9.12 -11.25
CA VAL A 59 2.29 8.63 -10.12
C VAL A 59 3.62 9.39 -10.04
N SER A 60 4.24 9.68 -11.19
CA SER A 60 5.49 10.46 -11.24
C SER A 60 5.28 11.90 -10.76
N GLU A 61 4.17 12.55 -11.12
CA GLU A 61 3.84 13.89 -10.63
C GLU A 61 3.55 13.90 -9.12
N VAL A 62 2.84 12.90 -8.60
CA VAL A 62 2.66 12.71 -7.15
C VAL A 62 3.99 12.58 -6.42
N GLN A 63 4.93 11.80 -6.97
CA GLN A 63 6.24 11.64 -6.35
C GLN A 63 7.03 12.95 -6.26
N LYS A 64 6.93 13.83 -7.26
CA LYS A 64 7.52 15.17 -7.22
C LYS A 64 6.88 16.03 -6.14
N TYR A 65 5.55 16.11 -6.13
CA TYR A 65 4.80 16.84 -5.09
C TYR A 65 5.18 16.37 -3.69
N VAL A 66 5.22 15.06 -3.46
CA VAL A 66 5.59 14.50 -2.14
C VAL A 66 7.04 14.85 -1.76
N ALA A 67 7.96 14.90 -2.72
CA ALA A 67 9.35 15.28 -2.47
C ALA A 67 9.50 16.77 -2.11
N GLU A 68 8.68 17.63 -2.69
CA GLU A 68 8.72 19.09 -2.51
C GLU A 68 7.96 19.53 -1.25
N GLU A 69 6.70 19.11 -1.12
CA GLU A 69 5.79 19.58 -0.07
C GLU A 69 5.81 18.71 1.20
N GLN A 70 6.39 17.51 1.11
CA GLN A 70 6.55 16.57 2.23
C GLN A 70 5.28 16.38 3.08
N PRO A 71 4.10 16.12 2.47
CA PRO A 71 2.84 15.91 3.20
C PRO A 71 2.88 14.65 4.08
N ALA A 72 3.79 13.72 3.75
CA ALA A 72 4.11 12.52 4.49
C ALA A 72 5.61 12.25 4.38
N ILE A 73 6.19 11.62 5.40
CA ILE A 73 7.60 11.24 5.45
C ILE A 73 7.68 9.72 5.59
N ALA A 74 8.29 9.06 4.60
CA ALA A 74 8.58 7.64 4.68
C ALA A 74 9.63 7.40 5.77
N LEU A 75 9.26 6.63 6.81
CA LEU A 75 10.15 6.32 7.92
C LEU A 75 10.97 5.05 7.68
N ILE A 76 10.32 3.99 7.20
CA ILE A 76 10.92 2.69 6.93
C ILE A 76 10.23 2.02 5.73
N TRP A 77 10.98 1.17 5.04
CA TRP A 77 10.44 0.14 4.15
C TRP A 77 10.41 -1.16 4.95
N GLY A 78 9.21 -1.61 5.34
CA GLY A 78 9.04 -2.79 6.17
C GLY A 78 8.85 -4.06 5.35
N ASP A 79 9.51 -5.14 5.75
CA ASP A 79 9.25 -6.47 5.21
C ASP A 79 8.04 -7.10 5.92
N ALA A 80 7.11 -7.66 5.15
CA ALA A 80 6.01 -8.43 5.70
C ALA A 80 6.47 -9.85 6.05
N ILE A 81 6.78 -10.09 7.34
CA ILE A 81 7.21 -11.41 7.82
C ILE A 81 6.02 -12.17 8.40
N TYR A 82 5.77 -13.37 7.87
CA TYR A 82 4.70 -14.26 8.33
C TYR A 82 5.29 -15.51 8.99
N PRO A 83 5.54 -15.49 10.31
CA PRO A 83 6.11 -16.63 11.00
C PRO A 83 5.11 -17.79 11.03
N TYR A 84 5.59 -18.99 10.69
CA TYR A 84 4.84 -20.23 10.82
C TYR A 84 5.75 -21.33 11.31
N ARG A 85 5.16 -22.42 11.82
CA ARG A 85 5.90 -23.58 12.32
C ARG A 85 6.43 -24.45 11.18
N SER A 86 7.47 -23.97 10.52
CA SER A 86 8.19 -24.69 9.45
C SER A 86 8.87 -25.98 9.94
N ASP A 87 9.02 -26.14 11.26
CA ASP A 87 9.49 -27.37 11.90
C ASP A 87 8.45 -28.49 11.86
N LYS A 88 7.15 -28.16 11.73
CA LYS A 88 6.07 -29.15 11.79
C LYS A 88 5.14 -29.13 10.59
N TRP A 89 5.19 -28.07 9.78
CA TRP A 89 4.28 -27.87 8.67
C TRP A 89 5.05 -27.47 7.41
N GLY A 90 4.72 -28.14 6.31
CA GLY A 90 5.18 -27.82 4.95
C GLY A 90 4.01 -27.39 4.07
N GLY A 91 4.31 -26.97 2.85
CA GLY A 91 3.28 -26.54 1.89
C GLY A 91 2.70 -25.15 2.16
N TRP A 92 3.42 -24.31 2.90
CA TRP A 92 3.09 -22.89 3.03
C TRP A 92 3.28 -22.16 1.71
N ILE A 93 2.25 -21.45 1.24
CA ILE A 93 2.28 -20.68 0.00
C ILE A 93 1.92 -19.22 0.33
N PRO A 94 2.91 -18.35 0.56
CA PRO A 94 2.63 -16.97 0.91
C PRO A 94 1.94 -16.25 -0.25
N GLN A 95 0.95 -15.42 0.07
CA GLN A 95 0.36 -14.49 -0.88
C GLN A 95 0.81 -13.07 -0.53
N GLU A 96 1.45 -12.40 -1.47
CA GLU A 96 1.84 -10.99 -1.32
C GLU A 96 0.62 -10.12 -0.94
N GLY A 97 0.78 -9.28 0.07
CA GLY A 97 -0.28 -8.40 0.61
C GLY A 97 -1.33 -9.06 1.52
N TYR A 98 -1.53 -10.38 1.47
CA TYR A 98 -2.55 -11.10 2.26
C TYR A 98 -1.97 -12.12 3.26
N GLY A 99 -0.68 -12.43 3.13
CA GLY A 99 0.05 -13.28 4.07
C GLY A 99 -0.58 -14.67 4.22
N PRO A 100 -0.96 -15.07 5.45
CA PRO A 100 -1.49 -16.41 5.74
C PRO A 100 -2.96 -16.58 5.37
N VAL A 101 -3.66 -15.49 5.05
CA VAL A 101 -5.09 -15.48 4.75
C VAL A 101 -5.27 -15.69 3.26
N ASN A 102 -4.84 -16.86 2.78
CA ASN A 102 -5.04 -17.29 1.42
C ASN A 102 -5.39 -18.77 1.36
N TYR A 103 -6.26 -19.13 0.42
CA TYR A 103 -6.74 -20.51 0.32
C TYR A 103 -5.65 -21.49 -0.14
N TRP A 104 -4.66 -21.02 -0.90
CA TRP A 104 -3.54 -21.84 -1.38
C TRP A 104 -2.78 -22.47 -0.21
N THR A 105 -2.47 -21.67 0.81
CA THR A 105 -1.86 -22.13 2.05
C THR A 105 -2.77 -23.11 2.78
N TRP A 106 -4.06 -22.79 2.95
CA TRP A 106 -4.98 -23.64 3.72
C TRP A 106 -5.18 -25.02 3.11
N PHE A 107 -5.19 -25.14 1.78
CA PHE A 107 -5.34 -26.43 1.10
C PHE A 107 -4.02 -27.16 0.84
N SER A 108 -2.87 -26.49 0.98
CA SER A 108 -1.54 -27.08 0.74
C SER A 108 -0.79 -27.45 2.02
N LEU A 109 -1.20 -26.90 3.16
CA LEU A 109 -0.60 -27.15 4.46
C LEU A 109 -0.68 -28.63 4.84
N LYS A 110 0.46 -29.20 5.22
CA LYS A 110 0.57 -30.60 5.66
C LYS A 110 1.63 -30.77 6.74
N PRO A 111 1.47 -31.74 7.66
CA PRO A 111 2.54 -32.07 8.60
C PRO A 111 3.81 -32.52 7.87
N ILE A 112 4.97 -32.13 8.37
CA ILE A 112 6.26 -32.70 7.95
C ILE A 112 6.48 -33.96 8.78
N SER A 113 6.69 -35.09 8.11
CA SER A 113 6.98 -36.40 8.69
C SER A 113 8.44 -36.55 9.10
#